data_AF-A0A512BH34-F1
#
_entry.id   AF-A0A512BH34-F1
#
_cell.length_a   1.000
_cell.length_b   1.000
_cell.length_c   1.000
_cell.angle_alpha   90.00
_cell.angle_beta   90.00
_cell.angle_gamma   90.00
#
_symmetry.space_group_name_H-M   'P 1'
#
loop_
_entity.id
_entity.type
_entity.pdbx_description
1 polymer ?
#
loop_
_entity_poly.entity_id
_entity_poly.type
_entity_poly.pdbx_seq_one_letter_code
_entity_poly.pdbx_strand_id
1 'polypeptide(L)' 'MVTIIFIAEDGEPVSMRFSRNEDLNTSHSFGKWNMDTNDIELNDTGWRIFETHRKEIRKLKPLLEMLEKSKE' A
#
# COMPACT_ATOMS: atom_id res chain seq x y z
N MET A 1 10.81 6.91 -0.96
CA MET A 1 10.26 5.84 -0.10
C MET A 1 9.23 6.46 0.83
N VAL A 2 8.06 5.82 0.99
CA VAL A 2 6.99 6.22 1.90
C VAL A 2 6.55 5.00 2.68
N THR A 3 6.47 5.09 4.01
CA THR A 3 5.95 4.00 4.85
C THR A 3 4.52 4.33 5.28
N ILE A 4 3.61 3.38 5.10
CA ILE A 4 2.28 3.39 5.70
C ILE A 4 2.29 2.39 6.85
N ILE A 5 1.80 2.81 8.01
CA ILE A 5 1.66 1.96 9.19
C ILE A 5 0.18 1.70 9.40
N PHE A 6 -0.20 0.44 9.35
CA PHE A 6 -1.49 -0.08 9.73
C PHE A 6 -1.40 -0.66 11.14
N ILE A 7 -2.52 -0.71 11.86
CA ILE A 7 -2.64 -1.45 13.11
C ILE A 7 -3.50 -2.66 12.79
N ALA A 8 -2.97 -3.86 12.98
CA ALA A 8 -3.70 -5.10 12.79
C ALA A 8 -4.73 -5.32 13.91
N GLU A 9 -5.65 -6.26 13.74
CA GLU A 9 -6.71 -6.57 14.71
C GLU A 9 -6.16 -7.01 16.07
N ASP A 10 -4.98 -7.62 16.10
CA ASP A 10 -4.26 -8.00 17.32
C ASP A 10 -3.54 -6.82 18.02
N GLY A 11 -3.62 -5.62 17.44
CA GLY A 11 -2.99 -4.40 17.95
C GLY A 11 -1.54 -4.21 17.50
N GLU A 12 -0.96 -5.16 16.77
CA GLU A 12 0.42 -5.06 16.32
C GLU A 12 0.55 -4.12 15.10
N PRO A 13 1.59 -3.28 15.04
CA PRO A 13 1.79 -2.37 13.92
C PRO A 13 2.32 -3.15 12.71
N VAL A 14 1.57 -3.10 11.61
CA VAL A 14 2.00 -3.62 10.30
C VAL A 14 2.50 -2.46 9.45
N SER A 15 3.79 -2.43 9.15
CA SER A 15 4.35 -1.44 8.23
C SER A 15 4.38 -1.99 6.81
N MET A 16 3.95 -1.19 5.85
CA MET A 16 4.10 -1.43 4.43
C MET A 16 4.88 -0.28 3.81
N ARG A 17 5.99 -0.57 3.13
CA ARG A 17 6.81 0.48 2.50
C ARG A 17 6.53 0.53 1.02
N PHE A 18 6.30 1.72 0.52
CA PHE A 18 6.12 2.03 -0.89
C PHE A 18 7.39 2.71 -1.40
N SER A 19 7.99 2.15 -2.44
CA SER A 19 9.16 2.73 -3.09
C SER A 19 8.91 2.92 -4.59
N ARG A 20 9.55 3.94 -5.17
CA ARG A 20 9.57 4.15 -6.62
C ARG A 20 10.77 3.39 -7.17
N ASN A 21 10.53 2.57 -8.19
CA ASN A 21 11.55 1.83 -8.91
C ASN A 21 11.38 2.10 -10.41
N GLU A 22 12.27 2.92 -10.98
CA GLU A 22 12.20 3.37 -12.38
C GLU A 22 12.53 2.23 -13.37
N ASP A 23 13.27 1.22 -12.91
CA ASP A 23 13.64 0.03 -13.69
C ASP A 23 12.56 -1.07 -13.64
N LEU A 24 11.48 -0.85 -12.89
CA LEU A 24 10.40 -1.81 -12.72
C LEU A 24 9.54 -1.89 -13.99
N ASN A 25 9.97 -2.72 -14.94
CA ASN A 25 9.25 -2.96 -16.18
C ASN A 25 8.19 -4.05 -16.00
N THR A 26 7.09 -3.70 -15.34
CA THR A 26 5.93 -4.57 -15.19
C THR A 26 4.92 -4.28 -16.29
N SER A 27 4.94 -5.09 -17.35
CA SER A 27 4.13 -4.89 -18.57
C SER A 27 2.63 -4.72 -18.35
N HIS A 28 2.10 -5.18 -17.21
CA HIS A 28 0.66 -5.15 -16.89
C HIS A 28 0.35 -4.74 -15.44
N SER A 29 1.33 -4.27 -14.65
CA SER A 29 1.09 -3.84 -13.26
C SER A 29 1.75 -2.50 -12.97
N PHE A 30 1.18 -1.76 -12.03
CA PHE A 30 1.72 -0.48 -11.55
C PHE A 30 2.82 -0.65 -10.50
N GLY A 31 3.04 -1.89 -10.07
CA GLY A 31 4.01 -2.24 -9.06
C GLY A 31 4.11 -3.74 -8.82
N LYS A 32 5.01 -4.10 -7.92
CA LYS A 32 5.29 -5.45 -7.45
C LYS A 32 5.26 -5.46 -5.92
N TRP A 33 4.50 -6.38 -5.34
CA TRP A 33 4.53 -6.63 -3.90
C TRP A 33 5.58 -7.69 -3.59
N ASN A 34 6.49 -7.37 -2.67
CA ASN A 34 7.40 -8.32 -2.05
C ASN A 34 6.76 -8.81 -0.74
N MET A 35 6.28 -10.05 -0.74
CA MET A 35 5.60 -10.64 0.42
C MET A 35 6.55 -10.91 1.59
N ASP A 36 7.84 -11.16 1.33
CA ASP A 36 8.84 -11.45 2.37
C ASP A 36 9.16 -10.22 3.21
N THR A 37 9.21 -9.04 2.58
CA THR A 37 9.53 -7.78 3.25
C THR A 37 8.32 -6.89 3.50
N ASN A 38 7.14 -7.31 3.01
CA ASN A 38 5.93 -6.51 2.96
C ASN A 38 6.11 -5.12 2.28
N ASP A 39 7.03 -5.05 1.31
CA ASP A 39 7.33 -3.82 0.57
C ASP A 39 6.63 -3.85 -0.80
N ILE A 40 6.15 -2.69 -1.24
CA ILE A 40 5.55 -2.49 -2.56
C ILE A 40 6.49 -1.57 -3.36
N GLU A 41 7.03 -2.11 -4.44
CA GLU A 41 7.77 -1.35 -5.44
C GLU A 41 6.80 -0.89 -6.52
N LEU A 42 6.77 0.40 -6.81
CA LEU A 42 5.92 1.00 -7.83
C LEU A 42 6.78 1.49 -8.98
N ASN A 43 6.33 1.24 -10.21
CA ASN A 43 6.90 1.91 -11.38
C ASN A 43 6.46 3.39 -11.41
N ASP A 44 6.94 4.15 -12.38
CA ASP A 44 6.65 5.59 -12.50
C ASP A 44 5.15 5.91 -12.56
N THR A 45 4.38 5.11 -13.30
CA THR A 45 2.94 5.28 -13.38
C THR A 45 2.27 4.97 -12.05
N GLY A 46 2.64 3.87 -11.39
CA GLY A 46 2.13 3.49 -10.09
C GLY A 46 2.47 4.48 -8.99
N TRP A 47 3.68 5.01 -8.99
CA TRP A 47 4.12 6.04 -8.04
C TRP A 47 3.31 7.33 -8.19
N ARG A 48 3.01 7.72 -9.43
CA ARG A 48 2.18 8.90 -9.72
C ARG A 48 0.72 8.71 -9.29
N ILE A 49 0.15 7.53 -9.50
CA ILE A 49 -1.19 7.17 -8.99
C ILE A 49 -1.20 7.20 -7.47
N PHE A 50 -0.20 6.59 -6.83
CA PHE A 50 -0.03 6.58 -5.39
C PHE A 50 0.04 8.00 -4.83
N GLU A 51 0.91 8.87 -5.34
CA GLU A 51 1.04 10.25 -4.86
C GLU A 51 -0.24 11.07 -5.04
N THR A 52 -0.97 10.84 -6.16
CA THR A 52 -2.26 11.51 -6.41
C THR A 52 -3.30 11.14 -5.36
N HIS A 53 -3.40 9.84 -5.01
CA HIS A 53 -4.42 9.33 -4.09
C HIS A 53 -3.93 9.18 -2.65
N ARG A 54 -2.66 9.50 -2.36
CA ARG A 54 -2.03 9.29 -1.04
C ARG A 54 -2.79 9.94 0.11
N LYS A 55 -3.43 11.09 -0.14
CA LYS A 55 -4.26 11.80 0.85
C LYS A 55 -5.58 11.08 1.13
N GLU A 56 -6.13 10.38 0.14
CA GLU A 56 -7.34 9.57 0.29
C GLU A 56 -7.03 8.21 0.93
N ILE A 57 -5.88 7.62 0.61
CA ILE A 57 -5.38 6.39 1.25
C ILE A 57 -5.27 6.56 2.78
N ARG A 58 -4.83 7.74 3.26
CA ARG A 58 -4.83 8.06 4.70
C ARG A 58 -6.22 8.06 5.33
N LYS A 59 -7.28 8.26 4.53
CA LYS A 59 -8.68 8.23 4.96
C LYS A 59 -9.33 6.85 4.81
N LEU A 60 -8.62 5.84 4.29
CA LEU A 60 -9.16 4.48 4.13
C LEU A 60 -9.17 3.68 5.44
N LYS A 61 -8.57 4.18 6.53
CA LYS A 61 -8.57 3.50 7.84
C LYS A 61 -9.99 3.10 8.31
N PRO A 62 -11.01 3.97 8.28
CA PRO A 62 -12.37 3.62 8.66
C PRO A 62 -13.04 2.64 7.68
N LEU A 63 -12.66 2.67 6.39
CA LEU A 63 -13.21 1.78 5.36
C LEU A 63 -12.70 0.35 5.51
N LEU A 64 -11.43 0.19 5.92
CA LEU A 64 -10.87 -1.13 6.27
C LEU A 64 -11.54 -1.70 7.52
N GLU A 65 -11.74 -0.86 8.56
CA GLU A 65 -12.47 -1.25 9.79
C GLU A 65 -13.94 -1.63 9.52
N MET A 66 -14.58 -1.06 8.49
CA MET A 66 -15.94 -1.42 8.08
C MET A 66 -16.02 -2.72 7.27
N LEU A 67 -14.99 -3.03 6.46
CA LEU A 67 -14.95 -4.23 5.63
C LEU A 67 -14.65 -5.50 6.44
N GLU A 68 -13.88 -5.40 7.53
CA GLU A 68 -13.67 -6.51 8.48
C GLU A 68 -14.95 -6.86 9.24
N LYS A 69 -15.69 -5.86 9.74
CA LYS A 69 -16.99 -6.06 10.41
C LYS A 69 -18.10 -6.62 9.52
N SER A 70 -17.93 -6.54 8.20
CA SER A 70 -18.88 -7.06 7.21
C SER A 70 -18.67 -8.56 6.91
N LYS A 71 -17.63 -9.19 7.46
CA LYS A 71 -17.31 -10.61 7.25
C LYS A 71 -17.73 -11.52 8.42
N GLU A 72 -18.29 -10.95 9.49
CA GLU A 72 -19.08 -11.64 10.52
C GLU A 72 -20.57 -11.66 10.17
#